data_AF-A0AB37E565-F1
#
_entry.id   AF-A0AB37E565-F1
#
_cell.length_a   1.000
_cell.length_b   1.000
_cell.length_c   1.000
_cell.angle_alpha   90.00
_cell.angle_beta   90.00
_cell.angle_gamma   90.00
#
_symmetry.space_group_name_H-M   'P 1'
#
loop_
_entity.id
_entity.type
_entity.pdbx_description
1 polymer ?
#
loop_
_entity_poly.entity_id
_entity_poly.type
_entity_poly.pdbx_seq_one_letter_code
_entity_poly.pdbx_strand_id
1 'polypeptide(L)'
;MAEDQAGDPAQAFEDLRAEVSVLRRAIEGLPASMRENRPPDYSQDLAILGKGLDEIGQSLETVLASPALTLTPEQQGQGIARAGSALVREAAQRLDRAAQEAERERARLSGLIGQAWAKDRQVRLLGWIGGVAFAVGLLLSPILAGVLPFGLNTRVAALVMREDRWTAGGALMRAANPAGWDRVVADARLADENRDALDACRTAAVESGKTQRCTVMVAPPQDSAADRALD
;
A
#
# COMPACT_ATOMS: atom_id res chain seq x y z
N MET A 1 63.99 -51.08 120.31
CA MET A 1 63.66 -49.68 119.96
C MET A 1 62.14 -49.63 119.94
N ALA A 2 61.57 -49.05 121.00
CA ALA A 2 60.97 -47.70 120.98
C ALA A 2 59.59 -47.78 120.31
N GLU A 3 58.53 -47.91 121.12
CA GLU A 3 57.69 -46.82 121.63
C GLU A 3 56.59 -46.40 120.64
N ASP A 4 55.37 -46.45 121.16
CA ASP A 4 54.20 -45.62 120.84
C ASP A 4 53.90 -45.22 119.39
N GLN A 5 52.77 -45.76 118.92
CA GLN A 5 51.70 -44.95 118.35
C GLN A 5 50.34 -45.64 118.58
N ALA A 6 50.10 -46.09 119.81
CA ALA A 6 48.72 -46.19 120.27
C ALA A 6 48.26 -44.74 120.49
N GLY A 7 47.70 -44.12 119.45
CA GLY A 7 47.14 -42.77 119.54
C GLY A 7 46.22 -42.69 120.75
N ASP A 8 46.52 -41.75 121.65
CA ASP A 8 45.75 -41.53 122.86
C ASP A 8 44.26 -41.35 122.47
N PRO A 9 43.34 -42.19 123.00
CA PRO A 9 41.92 -42.04 122.70
C PRO A 9 41.40 -40.65 123.08
N ALA A 10 41.99 -39.97 124.06
CA ALA A 10 41.60 -38.60 124.41
C ALA A 10 41.94 -37.61 123.28
N GLN A 11 43.05 -37.81 122.57
CA GLN A 11 43.46 -36.95 121.46
C GLN A 11 42.56 -37.16 120.24
N ALA A 12 42.12 -38.40 119.98
CA ALA A 12 41.13 -38.70 118.95
C ALA A 12 39.75 -38.07 119.23
N PHE A 13 39.35 -37.96 120.51
CA PHE A 13 38.09 -37.27 120.88
C PHE A 13 38.19 -35.75 120.72
N GLU A 14 39.33 -35.14 121.03
CA GLU A 14 39.55 -33.71 120.78
C GLU A 14 39.59 -33.39 119.28
N ASP A 15 40.23 -34.24 118.47
CA ASP A 15 40.23 -34.10 117.00
C ASP A 15 38.80 -34.24 116.44
N LEU A 16 38.02 -35.22 116.92
CA LEU A 16 36.62 -35.37 116.52
C LEU A 16 35.77 -34.16 116.95
N ARG A 17 36.02 -33.61 118.14
CA ARG A 17 35.33 -32.41 118.63
C ARG A 17 35.66 -31.19 117.77
N ALA A 18 36.91 -31.07 117.32
CA ALA A 18 37.34 -30.03 116.40
C ALA A 18 36.65 -30.17 115.04
N GLU A 19 36.60 -31.37 114.44
CA GLU A 19 35.90 -31.61 113.18
C GLU A 19 34.39 -31.32 113.27
N VAL A 20 33.73 -31.79 114.32
CA VAL A 20 32.29 -31.54 114.53
C VAL A 20 32.01 -30.04 114.70
N SER A 21 32.93 -29.29 115.30
CA SER A 21 32.79 -27.84 115.42
C SER A 21 32.89 -27.12 114.07
N VAL A 22 33.77 -27.59 113.17
CA VAL A 22 33.91 -27.07 111.80
C VAL A 22 32.67 -27.42 110.97
N LEU A 23 32.19 -28.66 111.06
CA LEU A 23 30.99 -29.10 110.34
C LEU A 23 29.75 -28.32 110.80
N ARG A 24 29.61 -28.10 112.11
CA ARG A 24 28.53 -27.27 112.66
C ARG A 24 28.60 -25.85 112.12
N ARG A 25 29.80 -25.26 112.05
CA ARG A 25 29.98 -23.90 111.54
C ARG A 25 29.70 -23.80 110.04
N ALA A 26 30.04 -24.82 109.26
CA ALA A 26 29.70 -24.93 107.85
C ALA A 26 28.18 -25.05 107.64
N ILE A 27 27.48 -25.85 108.46
CA ILE A 27 26.03 -25.99 108.42
C ILE A 27 25.33 -24.69 108.84
N GLU A 28 25.83 -24.00 109.87
CA GLU A 28 25.30 -22.70 110.31
C GLU A 28 25.49 -21.60 109.24
N GLY A 29 26.54 -21.68 108.41
CA GLY A 29 26.79 -20.78 107.28
C GLY A 29 26.03 -21.12 105.98
N LEU A 30 25.52 -22.35 105.84
CA LEU A 30 24.87 -22.84 104.63
C LEU A 30 23.65 -22.01 104.20
N PRO A 31 22.74 -21.57 105.09
CA PRO A 31 21.59 -20.74 104.71
C PRO A 31 21.97 -19.36 104.18
N ALA A 32 23.15 -18.83 104.53
CA ALA A 32 23.65 -17.58 103.97
C ALA A 32 24.17 -17.81 102.55
N SER A 33 25.00 -18.85 102.35
CA SER A 33 25.51 -19.23 101.03
C SER A 33 24.41 -19.57 100.02
N MET A 34 23.31 -20.17 100.47
CA MET A 34 22.17 -20.54 99.63
C MET A 34 21.34 -19.31 99.21
N ARG A 35 21.33 -18.24 100.01
CA ARG A 35 20.69 -16.97 99.61
C ARG A 35 21.53 -16.21 98.59
N GLU A 36 22.84 -16.26 98.71
CA GLU A 36 23.78 -15.58 97.80
C GLU A 36 23.88 -16.30 96.45
N ASN A 37 23.83 -17.63 96.43
CA ASN A 37 23.85 -18.46 95.21
C ASN A 37 22.45 -18.93 94.77
N ARG A 38 21.41 -18.10 94.89
CA ARG A 38 20.07 -18.46 94.40
C ARG A 38 20.10 -18.56 92.86
N PRO A 39 19.69 -19.70 92.27
CA PRO A 39 19.66 -19.83 90.81
C PRO A 39 18.68 -18.82 90.19
N PRO A 40 18.96 -18.31 88.96
CA PRO A 40 18.07 -17.38 88.27
C PRO A 40 16.69 -18.00 88.03
N ASP A 41 15.65 -17.17 88.08
CA ASP A 41 14.28 -17.62 87.81
C ASP A 41 14.03 -17.65 86.29
N TYR A 42 14.09 -18.86 85.70
CA TYR A 42 13.85 -19.11 84.28
C TYR A 42 12.38 -19.32 83.91
N SER A 43 11.45 -19.10 84.86
CA SER A 43 10.01 -19.29 84.60
C SER A 43 9.47 -18.41 83.47
N GLN A 44 10.01 -17.18 83.32
CA GLN A 44 9.64 -16.30 82.21
C GLN A 44 10.12 -16.83 80.85
N ASP A 45 11.36 -17.29 80.76
CA ASP A 45 11.93 -17.79 79.50
C ASP A 45 11.21 -19.06 79.03
N LEU A 46 10.86 -19.95 79.96
CA LEU A 46 10.08 -21.15 79.67
C LEU A 46 8.66 -20.80 79.21
N ALA A 47 8.04 -19.75 79.77
CA ALA A 47 6.74 -19.28 79.32
C ALA A 47 6.78 -18.69 77.89
N ILE A 48 7.88 -18.02 77.52
CA ILE A 48 8.08 -17.50 76.16
C ILE A 48 8.24 -18.65 75.17
N LEU A 49 9.06 -19.66 75.50
CA LEU A 49 9.22 -20.85 74.67
C LEU A 49 7.92 -21.62 74.50
N GLY A 50 7.13 -21.78 75.58
CA GLY A 50 5.82 -22.41 75.52
C GLY A 50 4.86 -21.71 74.55
N LYS A 51 4.82 -20.37 74.55
CA LYS A 51 4.01 -19.59 73.60
C LYS A 51 4.48 -19.76 72.15
N GLY A 52 5.80 -19.75 71.91
CA GLY A 52 6.34 -19.93 70.57
C GLY A 52 6.00 -21.30 69.97
N LEU A 53 6.00 -22.36 70.78
CA LEU A 53 5.60 -23.69 70.31
C LEU A 53 4.10 -23.77 69.98
N ASP A 54 3.24 -23.09 70.73
CA ASP A 54 1.80 -23.07 70.48
C ASP A 54 1.45 -22.35 69.16
N GLU A 55 2.12 -21.23 68.89
CA GLU A 55 1.93 -20.44 67.67
C GLU A 55 2.39 -21.20 66.40
N ILE A 56 3.49 -21.96 66.53
CA ILE A 56 3.96 -22.88 65.48
C ILE A 56 2.95 -24.01 65.28
N GLY A 57 2.40 -24.58 66.36
CA GLY A 57 1.37 -25.63 66.29
C GLY A 57 0.12 -25.17 65.52
N GLN A 58 -0.41 -23.99 65.86
CA GLN A 58 -1.58 -23.40 65.18
C GLN A 58 -1.30 -23.08 63.70
N SER A 59 -0.11 -22.58 63.38
CA SER A 59 0.29 -22.30 62.01
C SER A 59 0.40 -23.58 61.18
N LEU A 60 0.94 -24.65 61.77
CA LEU A 60 1.09 -25.94 61.11
C LEU A 60 -0.27 -26.60 60.88
N GLU A 61 -1.19 -26.52 61.84
CA GLU A 61 -2.57 -27.02 61.69
C GLU A 61 -3.32 -26.28 60.57
N THR A 62 -3.14 -24.95 60.47
CA THR A 62 -3.72 -24.14 59.40
C THR A 62 -3.16 -24.51 58.02
N VAL A 63 -1.86 -24.79 57.94
CA VAL A 63 -1.20 -25.22 56.69
C VAL A 63 -1.62 -26.63 56.29
N LEU A 64 -1.72 -27.57 57.23
CA LEU A 64 -2.23 -28.93 56.97
C LEU A 64 -3.72 -28.93 56.62
N ALA A 65 -4.51 -28.00 57.17
CA ALA A 65 -5.91 -27.81 56.82
C ALA A 65 -6.11 -27.12 55.46
N SER A 66 -5.05 -26.57 54.85
CA SER A 66 -5.17 -25.90 53.56
C SER A 66 -5.35 -26.91 52.40
N PRO A 67 -6.38 -26.75 51.54
CA PRO A 67 -6.64 -27.65 50.42
C PRO A 67 -5.58 -27.61 49.30
N ALA A 68 -4.51 -26.83 49.47
CA ALA A 68 -3.39 -26.77 48.54
C ALA A 68 -2.57 -28.06 48.52
N LEU A 69 -2.63 -28.88 49.57
CA LEU A 69 -1.91 -30.16 49.66
C LEU A 69 -2.68 -31.37 49.09
N THR A 70 -3.99 -31.24 48.84
CA THR A 70 -4.82 -32.32 48.27
C THR A 70 -5.06 -32.20 46.77
N LEU A 71 -4.70 -31.07 46.15
CA LEU A 71 -4.69 -30.93 44.70
C LEU A 71 -3.35 -31.41 44.15
N THR A 72 -3.32 -32.65 43.66
CA THR A 72 -2.17 -33.20 42.94
C THR A 72 -1.83 -32.33 41.72
N PRO A 73 -0.55 -31.99 41.49
CA PRO A 73 -0.14 -31.21 40.33
C PRO A 73 -0.56 -31.88 39.01
N GLU A 74 -0.68 -33.21 38.98
CA GLU A 74 -1.23 -33.95 37.85
C GLU A 74 -2.69 -33.61 37.55
N GLN A 75 -3.55 -33.38 38.56
CA GLN A 75 -4.96 -33.05 38.33
C GLN A 75 -5.16 -31.60 37.89
N GLN A 76 -4.36 -30.66 38.38
CA GLN A 76 -4.31 -29.30 37.83
C GLN A 76 -3.79 -29.30 36.38
N GLY A 77 -2.74 -30.08 36.10
CA GLY A 77 -2.22 -30.25 34.74
C GLY A 77 -3.25 -30.82 33.77
N GLN A 78 -4.03 -31.83 34.19
CA GLN A 78 -5.10 -32.39 33.38
C GLN A 78 -6.29 -31.43 33.18
N GLY A 79 -6.65 -30.65 34.20
CA GLY A 79 -7.67 -29.61 34.08
C GLY A 79 -7.27 -28.53 33.07
N ILE A 80 -6.03 -28.05 33.15
CA ILE A 80 -5.45 -27.07 32.22
C ILE A 80 -5.31 -27.67 30.82
N ALA A 81 -4.87 -28.92 30.69
CA ALA A 81 -4.75 -29.59 29.38
C ALA A 81 -6.11 -29.78 28.71
N ARG A 82 -7.16 -30.15 29.47
CA ARG A 82 -8.52 -30.30 28.93
C ARG A 82 -9.11 -28.95 28.54
N ALA A 83 -9.05 -27.95 29.42
CA ALA A 83 -9.51 -26.59 29.14
C ALA A 83 -8.75 -25.97 27.94
N GLY A 84 -7.43 -26.13 27.91
CA GLY A 84 -6.56 -25.71 26.80
C GLY A 84 -6.91 -26.42 25.49
N SER A 85 -7.13 -27.74 25.52
CA SER A 85 -7.52 -28.49 24.33
C SER A 85 -8.91 -28.11 23.79
N ALA A 86 -9.83 -27.71 24.67
CA ALA A 86 -11.16 -27.23 24.28
C ALA A 86 -11.05 -25.84 23.63
N LEU A 87 -10.30 -24.92 24.26
CA LEU A 87 -10.02 -23.59 23.71
C LEU A 87 -9.28 -23.64 22.37
N VAL A 88 -8.27 -24.50 22.24
CA VAL A 88 -7.52 -24.68 20.98
C VAL A 88 -8.42 -25.29 19.90
N ARG A 89 -9.27 -26.26 20.22
CA ARG A 89 -10.22 -26.82 19.25
C ARG A 89 -11.25 -25.79 18.80
N GLU A 90 -11.77 -24.98 19.72
CA GLU A 90 -12.69 -23.91 19.38
C GLU A 90 -12.01 -22.82 18.53
N ALA A 91 -10.80 -22.42 18.89
CA ALA A 91 -10.00 -21.47 18.12
C ALA A 91 -9.68 -22.00 16.72
N ALA A 92 -9.31 -23.28 16.60
CA ALA A 92 -9.06 -23.94 15.32
C ALA A 92 -10.34 -23.99 14.46
N GLN A 93 -11.49 -24.33 15.05
CA GLN A 93 -12.76 -24.32 14.32
C GLN A 93 -13.17 -22.92 13.85
N ARG A 94 -12.95 -21.88 14.67
CA ARG A 94 -13.21 -20.49 14.28
C ARG A 94 -12.27 -20.02 13.17
N LEU A 95 -10.99 -20.36 13.27
CA LEU A 95 -9.99 -20.08 12.22
C LEU A 95 -10.32 -20.80 10.92
N ASP A 96 -10.73 -22.06 10.97
CA ASP A 96 -11.06 -22.85 9.79
C ASP A 96 -12.33 -22.32 9.10
N ARG A 97 -13.34 -21.92 9.87
CA ARG A 97 -14.51 -21.21 9.32
C ARG A 97 -14.13 -19.87 8.71
N ALA A 98 -13.33 -19.07 9.40
CA ALA A 98 -12.85 -17.79 8.88
C ALA A 98 -11.99 -17.97 7.61
N ALA A 99 -11.18 -19.02 7.54
CA ALA A 99 -10.39 -19.37 6.36
C ALA A 99 -11.31 -19.77 5.19
N GLN A 100 -12.33 -20.61 5.43
CA GLN A 100 -13.31 -20.98 4.41
C GLN A 100 -14.13 -19.78 3.91
N GLU A 101 -14.54 -18.89 4.80
CA GLU A 101 -15.22 -17.64 4.44
C GLU A 101 -14.30 -16.74 3.61
N ALA A 102 -13.05 -16.57 4.03
CA ALA A 102 -12.04 -15.83 3.28
C ALA A 102 -11.75 -16.44 1.91
N GLU A 103 -11.70 -17.78 1.77
CA GLU A 103 -11.55 -18.46 0.49
C GLU A 103 -12.76 -18.26 -0.43
N ARG A 104 -13.98 -18.33 0.11
CA ARG A 104 -15.21 -18.05 -0.66
C ARG A 104 -15.24 -16.60 -1.14
N GLU A 105 -14.81 -15.67 -0.31
CA GLU A 105 -14.76 -14.25 -0.63
C GLU A 105 -13.65 -13.98 -1.65
N ARG A 106 -12.48 -14.62 -1.52
CA ARG A 106 -11.43 -14.62 -2.54
C ARG A 106 -11.89 -15.21 -3.86
N ALA A 107 -12.67 -16.30 -3.88
CA ALA A 107 -13.19 -16.90 -5.10
C ALA A 107 -14.20 -15.97 -5.81
N ARG A 108 -15.05 -15.27 -5.03
CA ARG A 108 -15.93 -14.22 -5.55
C ARG A 108 -15.12 -13.06 -6.12
N LEU A 109 -14.14 -12.57 -5.37
CA LEU A 109 -13.26 -11.48 -5.80
C LEU A 109 -12.41 -11.87 -7.02
N SER A 110 -11.90 -13.09 -7.13
CA SER A 110 -11.16 -13.55 -8.32
C SER A 110 -12.06 -13.65 -9.55
N GLY A 111 -13.32 -14.02 -9.37
CA GLY A 111 -14.33 -13.98 -10.44
C GLY A 111 -14.59 -12.55 -10.92
N LEU A 112 -14.69 -11.59 -10.01
CA LEU A 112 -14.89 -10.16 -10.32
C LEU A 112 -13.63 -9.50 -10.89
N ILE A 113 -12.45 -9.78 -10.34
CA ILE A 113 -11.17 -9.23 -10.77
C ILE A 113 -10.77 -9.81 -12.13
N GLY A 114 -10.91 -11.12 -12.36
CA GLY A 114 -10.65 -11.73 -13.66
C GLY A 114 -11.47 -11.11 -14.79
N GLN A 115 -12.72 -10.73 -14.50
CA GLN A 115 -13.61 -10.07 -15.46
C GLN A 115 -13.28 -8.58 -15.67
N ALA A 116 -12.81 -7.89 -14.63
CA ALA A 116 -12.44 -6.47 -14.73
C ALA A 116 -11.21 -6.26 -15.64
N TRP A 117 -10.18 -7.09 -15.51
CA TRP A 117 -8.97 -7.00 -16.32
C TRP A 117 -9.20 -7.43 -17.78
N ALA A 118 -10.11 -8.37 -18.02
CA ALA A 118 -10.51 -8.76 -19.37
C ALA A 118 -11.25 -7.61 -20.10
N LYS A 119 -12.12 -6.89 -19.39
CA LYS A 119 -12.87 -5.76 -19.94
C LYS A 119 -11.95 -4.61 -20.37
N ASP A 120 -10.97 -4.26 -19.54
CA ASP A 120 -10.01 -3.19 -19.85
C ASP A 120 -9.10 -3.54 -21.03
N ARG A 121 -8.68 -4.81 -21.13
CA ARG A 121 -7.92 -5.30 -22.30
C ARG A 121 -8.76 -5.22 -23.57
N GLN A 122 -10.04 -5.58 -23.51
CA GLN A 122 -10.94 -5.61 -24.65
C GLN A 122 -11.28 -4.20 -25.16
N VAL A 123 -11.58 -3.24 -24.27
CA VAL A 123 -11.86 -1.85 -24.69
C VAL A 123 -10.61 -1.17 -25.23
N ARG A 124 -9.43 -1.45 -24.66
CA ARG A 124 -8.16 -0.93 -25.19
C ARG A 124 -7.85 -1.52 -26.57
N LEU A 125 -8.12 -2.81 -26.78
CA LEU A 125 -7.95 -3.44 -28.09
C LEU A 125 -8.94 -2.87 -29.11
N LEU A 126 -10.22 -2.69 -28.75
CA LEU A 126 -11.22 -2.05 -29.60
C LEU A 126 -10.84 -0.60 -29.93
N GLY A 127 -10.34 0.15 -28.94
CA GLY A 127 -9.84 1.50 -29.13
C GLY A 127 -8.65 1.55 -30.09
N TRP A 128 -7.70 0.61 -29.96
CA TRP A 128 -6.58 0.47 -30.90
C TRP A 128 -7.04 0.11 -32.31
N ILE A 129 -7.92 -0.89 -32.46
CA ILE A 129 -8.46 -1.30 -33.76
C ILE A 129 -9.22 -0.13 -34.41
N GLY A 130 -10.07 0.56 -33.64
CA GLY A 130 -10.80 1.74 -34.11
C GLY A 130 -9.87 2.87 -34.52
N GLY A 131 -8.83 3.15 -33.72
CA GLY A 131 -7.82 4.16 -34.02
C GLY A 131 -7.03 3.83 -35.29
N VAL A 132 -6.60 2.58 -35.45
CA VAL A 132 -5.89 2.12 -36.66
C VAL A 132 -6.79 2.19 -37.89
N ALA A 133 -8.04 1.72 -37.80
CA ALA A 133 -8.99 1.78 -38.91
C ALA A 133 -9.27 3.23 -39.34
N PHE A 134 -9.41 4.15 -38.38
CA PHE A 134 -9.59 5.57 -38.66
C PHE A 134 -8.36 6.19 -39.34
N ALA A 135 -7.15 5.92 -38.81
CA ALA A 135 -5.92 6.40 -39.40
C ALA A 135 -5.72 5.89 -40.84
N VAL A 136 -5.99 4.61 -41.07
CA VAL A 136 -5.94 3.99 -42.40
C VAL A 136 -6.96 4.63 -43.34
N GLY A 137 -8.21 4.83 -42.90
CA GLY A 137 -9.24 5.50 -43.69
C GLY A 137 -8.86 6.93 -44.10
N LEU A 138 -8.25 7.69 -43.19
CA LEU A 138 -7.81 9.06 -43.46
C LEU A 138 -6.65 9.10 -44.47
N LEU A 139 -5.76 8.11 -44.41
CA LEU A 139 -4.62 7.96 -45.32
C LEU A 139 -5.07 7.50 -46.73
N LEU A 140 -6.09 6.64 -46.81
CA LEU A 140 -6.67 6.16 -48.08
C LEU A 140 -7.62 7.17 -48.74
N SER A 141 -8.18 8.12 -47.99
CA SER A 141 -9.12 9.13 -48.48
C SER A 141 -8.66 9.87 -49.75
N PRO A 142 -7.45 10.45 -49.83
CA PRO A 142 -7.01 11.14 -51.05
C PRO A 142 -6.81 10.20 -52.25
N ILE A 143 -6.42 8.93 -52.00
CA ILE A 143 -6.26 7.92 -53.05
C ILE A 143 -7.62 7.57 -53.64
N LEU A 144 -8.63 7.38 -52.79
CA LEU A 144 -9.99 7.09 -53.22
C LEU A 144 -10.57 8.29 -54.00
N ALA A 145 -10.33 9.52 -53.53
CA ALA A 145 -10.69 10.73 -54.25
C ALA A 145 -9.97 10.86 -55.61
N GLY A 146 -8.79 10.26 -55.80
CA GLY A 146 -8.10 10.22 -57.09
C GLY A 146 -8.69 9.22 -58.09
N VAL A 147 -9.32 8.15 -57.61
CA VAL A 147 -9.86 7.05 -58.44
C VAL A 147 -11.33 7.27 -58.84
N LEU A 148 -12.05 8.13 -58.13
CA LEU A 148 -13.42 8.48 -58.49
C LEU A 148 -13.48 9.14 -59.89
N PRO A 149 -14.56 8.93 -60.67
CA PRO A 149 -14.70 9.55 -61.98
C PRO A 149 -14.71 11.09 -61.86
N PHE A 150 -14.07 11.78 -62.82
CA PHE A 150 -13.84 13.23 -62.86
C PHE A 150 -15.09 14.09 -62.50
N GLY A 151 -16.30 13.61 -62.78
CA GLY A 151 -17.55 14.31 -62.46
C GLY A 151 -17.90 14.38 -60.96
N LEU A 152 -17.45 13.42 -60.14
CA LEU A 152 -17.71 13.40 -58.69
C LEU A 152 -16.59 14.12 -57.91
N ASN A 153 -15.33 13.98 -58.34
CA ASN A 153 -14.18 14.64 -57.71
C ASN A 153 -14.29 16.15 -57.74
N THR A 154 -14.79 16.72 -58.84
CA THR A 154 -14.96 18.17 -58.97
C THR A 154 -16.07 18.73 -58.08
N ARG A 155 -17.12 17.94 -57.77
CA ARG A 155 -18.17 18.34 -56.81
C ARG A 155 -17.67 18.26 -55.37
N VAL A 156 -16.92 17.21 -55.03
CA VAL A 156 -16.31 17.05 -53.70
C VAL A 156 -15.24 18.12 -53.48
N ALA A 157 -14.40 18.39 -54.47
CA ALA A 157 -13.39 19.45 -54.40
C ALA A 157 -14.02 20.85 -54.26
N ALA A 158 -15.06 21.18 -55.03
CA ALA A 158 -15.78 22.45 -54.88
C ALA A 158 -16.46 22.58 -53.50
N LEU A 159 -16.99 21.49 -52.95
CA LEU A 159 -17.57 21.47 -51.60
C LEU A 159 -16.50 21.70 -50.52
N VAL A 160 -15.31 21.10 -50.67
CA VAL A 160 -14.18 21.27 -49.75
C VAL A 160 -13.57 22.67 -49.86
N MET A 161 -13.46 23.23 -51.07
CA MET A 161 -12.91 24.56 -51.34
C MET A 161 -13.92 25.71 -51.11
N ARG A 162 -15.22 25.41 -50.96
CA ARG A 162 -16.32 26.40 -50.85
C ARG A 162 -16.38 27.43 -51.99
N GLU A 163 -15.81 27.11 -53.14
CA GLU A 163 -15.82 27.95 -54.34
C GLU A 163 -16.50 27.22 -55.50
N ASP A 164 -16.97 27.99 -56.49
CA ASP A 164 -17.44 27.39 -57.73
C ASP A 164 -16.28 26.70 -58.48
N ARG A 165 -16.62 25.72 -59.31
CA ARG A 165 -15.65 24.87 -60.00
C ARG A 165 -14.69 25.64 -60.92
N TRP A 166 -15.12 26.78 -61.45
CA TRP A 166 -14.30 27.61 -62.34
C TRP A 166 -13.26 28.41 -61.53
N THR A 167 -13.69 29.05 -60.44
CA THR A 167 -12.79 29.79 -59.55
C THR A 167 -11.74 28.88 -58.91
N ALA A 168 -12.14 27.71 -58.43
CA ALA A 168 -11.21 26.70 -57.90
C ALA A 168 -10.19 26.21 -58.96
N GLY A 169 -10.64 26.01 -60.20
CA GLY A 169 -9.76 25.67 -61.32
C GLY A 169 -8.74 26.77 -61.63
N GLY A 170 -9.19 28.03 -61.62
CA GLY A 170 -8.32 29.20 -61.78
C GLY A 170 -7.28 29.33 -60.67
N ALA A 171 -7.66 29.08 -59.41
CA ALA A 171 -6.75 29.08 -58.27
C ALA A 171 -5.66 28.00 -58.41
N LEU A 172 -6.02 26.79 -58.85
CA LEU A 172 -5.08 25.70 -59.10
C LEU A 172 -4.11 26.01 -60.25
N MET A 173 -4.63 26.54 -61.37
CA MET A 173 -3.79 26.93 -62.50
C MET A 173 -2.80 28.05 -62.13
N ARG A 174 -3.27 29.06 -61.38
CA ARG A 174 -2.41 30.13 -60.87
C ARG A 174 -1.35 29.61 -59.89
N ALA A 175 -1.72 28.70 -58.99
CA ALA A 175 -0.78 28.12 -58.03
C ALA A 175 0.29 27.24 -58.71
N ALA A 176 -0.08 26.51 -59.77
CA ALA A 176 0.85 25.66 -60.51
C ALA A 176 1.79 26.45 -61.44
N ASN A 177 1.28 27.50 -62.10
CA ASN A 177 2.06 28.35 -63.00
C ASN A 177 1.46 29.77 -63.10
N PRO A 178 1.95 30.73 -62.27
CA PRO A 178 1.44 32.10 -62.28
C PRO A 178 1.55 32.79 -63.64
N ALA A 179 2.74 32.74 -64.27
CA ALA A 179 2.98 33.38 -65.55
C ALA A 179 2.19 32.74 -66.71
N GLY A 180 1.87 31.43 -66.59
CA GLY A 180 0.97 30.75 -67.52
C GLY A 180 -0.48 31.19 -67.35
N TRP A 181 -0.93 31.35 -66.11
CA TRP A 181 -2.26 31.84 -65.79
C TRP A 181 -2.48 33.28 -66.26
N ASP A 182 -1.49 34.16 -66.07
CA ASP A 182 -1.60 35.56 -66.52
C ASP A 182 -1.78 35.66 -68.04
N ARG A 183 -1.12 34.78 -68.82
CA ARG A 183 -1.33 34.67 -70.27
C ARG A 183 -2.75 34.24 -70.61
N VAL A 184 -3.29 33.23 -69.93
CA VAL A 184 -4.68 32.79 -70.13
C VAL A 184 -5.67 33.92 -69.84
N VAL A 185 -5.44 34.69 -68.76
CA VAL A 185 -6.28 35.85 -68.41
C VAL A 185 -6.17 36.96 -69.45
N ALA A 186 -4.96 37.24 -69.96
CA ALA A 186 -4.75 38.24 -71.01
C ALA A 186 -5.45 37.84 -72.32
N ASP A 187 -5.32 36.58 -72.75
CA ASP A 187 -5.98 36.06 -73.94
C ASP A 187 -7.50 36.06 -73.80
N ALA A 188 -8.02 35.70 -72.62
CA ALA A 188 -9.45 35.74 -72.34
C ALA A 188 -9.99 37.18 -72.39
N ARG A 189 -9.24 38.16 -71.85
CA ARG A 189 -9.60 39.58 -71.93
C ARG A 189 -9.62 40.07 -73.38
N LEU A 190 -8.59 39.73 -74.16
CA LEU A 190 -8.54 40.10 -75.58
C LEU A 190 -9.73 39.52 -76.36
N ALA A 191 -10.07 38.25 -76.09
CA ALA A 191 -11.23 37.60 -76.71
C ALA A 191 -12.55 38.24 -76.28
N ASP A 192 -12.66 38.67 -75.03
CA ASP A 192 -13.85 39.34 -74.50
C ASP A 192 -14.06 40.72 -75.11
N GLU A 193 -12.98 41.52 -75.20
CA GLU A 193 -12.97 42.83 -75.86
C GLU A 193 -13.29 42.73 -77.37
N ASN A 194 -13.09 41.57 -77.98
CA ASN A 194 -13.33 41.30 -79.39
C ASN A 194 -14.49 40.32 -79.65
N ARG A 195 -15.36 40.10 -78.65
CA ARG A 195 -16.34 39.00 -78.66
C ARG A 195 -17.19 38.96 -79.92
N ASP A 196 -17.81 40.09 -80.29
CA ASP A 196 -18.71 40.16 -81.45
C ASP A 196 -18.00 39.86 -82.78
N ALA A 197 -16.78 40.41 -82.95
CA ALA A 197 -15.97 40.19 -84.15
C ALA A 197 -15.51 38.73 -84.26
N LEU A 198 -15.12 38.12 -83.14
CA LEU A 198 -14.70 36.73 -83.09
C LEU A 198 -15.87 35.77 -83.32
N ASP A 199 -17.05 36.05 -82.77
CA ASP A 199 -18.23 35.19 -82.93
C ASP A 199 -18.78 35.25 -84.36
N ALA A 200 -18.83 36.44 -84.97
CA ALA A 200 -19.15 36.57 -86.40
C ALA A 200 -18.14 35.81 -87.28
N CYS A 201 -16.85 35.91 -86.98
CA CYS A 201 -15.81 35.22 -87.74
C CYS A 201 -15.88 33.70 -87.58
N ARG A 202 -16.17 33.20 -86.36
CA ARG A 202 -16.41 31.77 -86.10
C ARG A 202 -17.62 31.27 -86.88
N THR A 203 -18.70 32.05 -86.92
CA THR A 203 -19.92 31.71 -87.66
C THR A 203 -19.61 31.58 -89.15
N ALA A 204 -18.92 32.57 -89.73
CA ALA A 204 -18.49 32.51 -91.13
C ALA A 204 -17.54 31.34 -91.43
N ALA A 205 -16.68 30.95 -90.48
CA ALA A 205 -15.80 29.79 -90.63
C ALA A 205 -16.58 28.47 -90.65
N VAL A 206 -17.60 28.33 -89.79
CA VAL A 206 -18.50 27.18 -89.77
C VAL A 206 -19.31 27.10 -91.06
N GLU A 207 -19.91 28.20 -91.50
CA GLU A 207 -20.74 28.24 -92.72
C GLU A 207 -19.95 27.96 -93.99
N SER A 208 -18.72 28.49 -94.09
CA SER A 208 -17.87 28.30 -95.26
C SER A 208 -17.09 27.00 -95.27
N GLY A 209 -16.97 26.32 -94.11
CA GLY A 209 -16.12 25.14 -93.92
C GLY A 209 -14.63 25.41 -94.17
N LYS A 210 -14.21 26.68 -94.18
CA LYS A 210 -12.85 27.13 -94.52
C LYS A 210 -12.29 28.00 -93.41
N THR A 211 -10.96 28.00 -93.28
CA THR A 211 -10.25 28.91 -92.37
C THR A 211 -10.53 30.37 -92.73
N GLN A 212 -11.00 31.15 -91.75
CA GLN A 212 -11.28 32.58 -91.90
C GLN A 212 -10.17 33.43 -91.29
N ARG A 213 -9.90 34.57 -91.91
CA ARG A 213 -9.03 35.61 -91.32
C ARG A 213 -9.91 36.60 -90.58
N CYS A 214 -9.68 36.74 -89.28
CA CYS A 214 -10.38 37.69 -88.43
C CYS A 214 -9.41 38.81 -88.02
N THR A 215 -9.89 40.04 -87.94
CA THR A 215 -9.13 41.16 -87.38
C THR A 215 -9.57 41.35 -85.93
N VAL A 216 -8.59 41.42 -85.03
CA VAL A 216 -8.82 41.74 -83.61
C VAL A 216 -8.26 43.12 -83.30
N MET A 217 -8.94 43.84 -82.43
CA MET A 217 -8.51 45.10 -81.86
C MET A 217 -7.66 44.80 -80.62
N VAL A 218 -6.43 45.31 -80.62
CA VAL A 218 -5.50 45.17 -79.49
C VAL A 218 -5.25 46.56 -78.92
N ALA A 219 -5.62 46.78 -77.66
CA ALA A 219 -5.32 48.02 -76.97
C ALA A 219 -3.83 48.08 -76.60
N PRO A 220 -3.19 49.27 -76.67
CA PRO A 220 -1.82 49.43 -76.20
C PRO A 220 -1.73 49.22 -74.67
N PRO A 221 -0.58 48.75 -74.16
CA PRO A 221 -0.36 48.62 -72.71
C PRO A 221 -0.45 50.00 -72.03
N GLN A 222 -1.28 50.12 -71.00
CA GLN A 222 -1.61 51.41 -70.37
C GLN A 222 -0.42 52.10 -69.68
N ASP A 223 0.67 51.37 -69.44
CA ASP A 223 1.87 51.88 -68.75
C ASP A 223 2.76 52.79 -69.62
N SER A 224 2.50 52.88 -70.93
CA SER A 224 3.34 53.66 -71.86
C SER A 224 2.86 55.11 -72.07
N ALA A 225 1.81 55.53 -71.38
CA ALA A 225 1.35 56.94 -71.36
C ALA A 225 1.98 57.75 -70.21
N ALA A 226 2.41 57.10 -69.12
CA ALA A 226 3.01 57.77 -67.96
C ALA A 226 4.49 58.16 -68.20
N ASP A 227 5.27 57.33 -68.89
CA ASP A 227 6.69 57.63 -69.19
C ASP A 227 6.87 58.65 -70.32
N ARG A 228 5.87 58.86 -71.18
CA ARG A 228 5.98 59.83 -72.30
C ARG A 228 5.62 61.27 -71.93
N ALA A 229 5.25 61.51 -70.67
CA ALA A 229 4.94 62.84 -70.14
C ALA A 229 6.09 63.46 -69.31
N LEU A 230 7.23 62.75 -69.22
CA LEU A 230 8.40 63.15 -68.44
C LEU A 230 9.67 63.39 -69.29
N ASP A 231 9.57 63.30 -70.62
CA ASP A 231 10.59 63.74 -71.58
C ASP A 231 10.16 65.00 -72.33
#